data_AF-A0A9E2Y7G7-F1
#
_entry.id   AF-A0A9E2Y7G7-F1
#
_cell.length_a   1.000
_cell.length_b   1.000
_cell.length_c   1.000
_cell.angle_alpha   90.00
_cell.angle_beta   90.00
_cell.angle_gamma   90.00
#
_symmetry.space_group_name_H-M   'P 1'
#
loop_
_entity.id
_entity.type
_entity.pdbx_description
1 polymer ?
#
loop_
_entity_poly.entity_id
_entity_poly.type
_entity_poly.pdbx_seq_one_letter_code
_entity_poly.pdbx_strand_id
1 'polypeptide(L)'
;MSRSFSRFGLRLAIAVIAAAIADPIVEFASNAGCFGHGAFTDHSNLDVVPALIAGLTMLVAYFSGKARAIVAAGALPPGVARVLPSIFVLQISTLCIMETAEQLIAWGHLFGPTVWLGAPLQFSLTIHAVLCLAVTVAIARSGRTLAATALRVIRLIAAIATRAARALPRVPRGPGGAGFKELWVVLGAVRERAPPVLVS
;
A
#
# COMPACT_ATOMS: atom_id res chain seq x y z
N MET A 1 -5.97 -0.92 -20.18
CA MET A 1 -4.74 -0.22 -19.75
C MET A 1 -3.51 -1.03 -20.13
N SER A 2 -2.57 -0.44 -20.87
CA SER A 2 -1.31 -1.12 -21.21
C SER A 2 -0.50 -1.41 -19.94
N ARG A 3 0.32 -2.47 -19.96
CA ARG A 3 1.18 -2.85 -18.82
C ARG A 3 2.15 -1.73 -18.40
N SER A 4 2.47 -0.76 -19.27
CA SER A 4 3.35 0.37 -18.94
C SER A 4 2.63 1.40 -18.07
N PHE A 5 1.37 1.72 -18.36
CA PHE A 5 0.58 2.72 -17.63
C PHE A 5 0.34 2.31 -16.16
N SER A 6 0.05 1.03 -15.93
CA SER A 6 -0.10 0.48 -14.58
C SER A 6 1.20 0.52 -13.76
N ARG A 7 2.37 0.35 -14.40
CA ARG A 7 3.68 0.42 -13.72
C ARG A 7 4.08 1.86 -13.43
N PHE A 8 3.73 2.79 -14.31
CA PHE A 8 3.95 4.22 -14.11
C PHE A 8 3.16 4.72 -12.89
N GLY A 9 1.86 4.41 -12.82
CA GLY A 9 1.01 4.82 -11.69
C GLY A 9 1.53 4.36 -10.33
N LEU A 10 2.04 3.11 -10.23
CA LEU A 10 2.67 2.63 -9.01
C LEU A 10 3.94 3.42 -8.63
N ARG A 11 4.82 3.68 -9.61
CA ARG A 11 6.06 4.41 -9.36
C ARG A 11 5.78 5.84 -8.92
N LEU A 12 4.80 6.49 -9.55
CA LEU A 12 4.36 7.83 -9.20
C LEU A 12 3.75 7.84 -7.79
N ALA A 13 2.88 6.89 -7.44
CA ALA A 13 2.32 6.79 -6.10
C ALA A 13 3.42 6.65 -5.02
N ILE A 14 4.38 5.76 -5.23
CA ILE A 14 5.51 5.56 -4.30
C ILE A 14 6.37 6.82 -4.21
N ALA A 15 6.66 7.47 -5.34
CA ALA A 15 7.44 8.68 -5.38
C ALA A 15 6.77 9.81 -4.59
N VAL A 16 5.46 10.00 -4.78
CA VAL A 16 4.67 11.03 -4.08
C VAL A 16 4.63 10.79 -2.58
N ILE A 17 4.37 9.56 -2.14
CA ILE A 17 4.37 9.23 -0.70
C ILE A 17 5.76 9.44 -0.09
N ALA A 18 6.80 9.01 -0.80
CA ALA A 18 8.17 9.15 -0.31
C ALA A 18 8.59 10.62 -0.18
N ALA A 19 8.27 11.45 -1.18
CA ALA A 19 8.49 12.90 -1.13
C ALA A 19 7.76 13.51 0.08
N ALA A 20 6.45 13.28 0.20
CA ALA A 20 5.64 13.87 1.26
C ALA A 20 6.02 13.41 2.68
N ILE A 21 6.65 12.25 2.86
CA ILE A 21 7.18 11.82 4.16
C ILE A 21 8.57 12.40 4.42
N ALA A 22 9.44 12.42 3.40
CA ALA A 22 10.81 12.88 3.55
C ALA A 22 10.85 14.37 3.87
N ASP A 23 9.97 15.14 3.24
CA ASP A 23 9.91 16.60 3.34
C ASP A 23 9.81 17.15 4.77
N PRO A 24 8.78 16.82 5.59
CA PRO A 24 8.68 17.29 6.98
C PRO A 24 9.87 16.84 7.85
N ILE A 25 10.48 15.69 7.53
CA ILE A 25 11.63 15.17 8.29
C ILE A 25 12.88 15.99 7.99
N VAL A 26 13.12 16.31 6.71
CA VAL A 26 14.27 17.14 6.32
C VAL A 26 14.07 18.56 6.79
N GLU A 27 12.88 19.12 6.62
CA GLU A 27 12.54 20.44 7.12
C GLU A 27 12.73 20.53 8.63
N PHE A 28 12.20 19.55 9.39
CA PHE A 28 12.41 19.49 10.85
C PHE A 28 13.90 19.43 11.23
N ALA A 29 14.68 18.59 10.56
CA ALA A 29 16.12 18.48 10.83
C ALA A 29 16.88 19.77 10.45
N SER A 30 16.46 20.44 9.38
CA SER A 30 16.98 21.74 8.96
C SER A 30 16.68 22.81 10.02
N ASN A 31 15.43 22.89 10.47
CA ASN A 31 14.94 23.84 11.48
C ASN A 31 15.57 23.60 12.86
N ALA A 32 15.92 22.36 13.18
CA ALA A 32 16.68 22.01 14.38
C ALA A 32 18.17 22.39 14.29
N GLY A 33 18.62 22.98 13.17
CA GLY A 33 20.00 23.39 12.94
C GLY A 33 20.95 22.21 12.65
N CYS A 34 20.42 21.00 12.36
CA CYS A 34 21.26 19.82 12.11
C CYS A 34 22.11 19.96 10.85
N PHE A 35 21.77 20.89 9.94
CA PHE A 35 22.46 21.11 8.67
C PHE A 35 23.24 22.44 8.62
N GLY A 36 23.32 23.16 9.74
CA GLY A 36 23.93 24.49 9.84
C GLY A 36 22.88 25.62 9.92
N HIS A 37 23.35 26.85 10.11
CA HIS A 37 22.48 28.04 10.12
C HIS A 37 22.22 28.49 8.68
N GLY A 38 21.13 28.00 8.09
CA GLY A 38 20.62 28.48 6.81
C GLY A 38 19.88 29.82 6.94
N ALA A 39 19.92 30.65 5.89
CA ALA A 39 19.18 31.91 5.84
C ALA A 39 17.68 31.74 5.55
N PHE A 40 17.25 30.52 5.18
CA PHE A 40 15.88 30.19 4.82
C PHE A 40 15.51 28.87 5.49
N THR A 41 14.56 28.95 6.41
CA THR A 41 13.91 27.80 7.06
C THR A 41 12.45 27.85 6.68
N ASP A 42 11.98 26.85 5.95
CA ASP A 42 10.54 26.67 5.80
C ASP A 42 9.98 26.18 7.14
N HIS A 43 8.76 26.60 7.46
CA HIS A 43 8.02 26.16 8.65
C HIS A 43 6.64 25.63 8.28
N SER A 44 6.33 25.60 6.99
CA SER A 44 5.03 25.26 6.48
C SER A 44 5.11 23.92 5.76
N ASN A 45 4.12 23.07 6.08
CA ASN A 45 4.00 21.69 5.58
C ASN A 45 2.62 21.51 4.95
N LEU A 46 2.08 22.56 4.33
CA LEU A 46 0.69 22.59 3.89
C LEU A 46 0.45 21.66 2.70
N ASP A 47 1.48 21.45 1.89
CA ASP A 47 1.49 20.57 0.73
C ASP A 47 1.65 19.07 1.06
N VAL A 48 2.18 18.73 2.24
CA VAL A 48 2.43 17.35 2.69
C VAL A 48 1.15 16.52 2.75
N VAL A 49 0.11 17.05 3.39
CA VAL A 49 -1.17 16.36 3.57
C VAL A 49 -1.85 16.04 2.23
N PRO A 50 -2.06 17.00 1.30
CA PRO A 50 -2.65 16.69 0.01
C PRO A 50 -1.77 15.74 -0.84
N ALA A 51 -0.44 15.85 -0.77
CA ALA A 51 0.47 14.92 -1.44
C ALA A 51 0.34 13.49 -0.91
N LEU A 52 0.30 13.31 0.41
CA LEU A 52 0.07 12.00 1.04
C LEU A 52 -1.27 11.40 0.61
N ILE A 53 -2.35 12.18 0.64
CA ILE A 53 -3.69 11.72 0.21
C ILE A 53 -3.66 11.26 -1.24
N ALA A 54 -3.06 12.05 -2.14
CA ALA A 54 -2.96 11.71 -3.56
C ALA A 54 -2.16 10.42 -3.77
N GLY A 55 -0.96 10.33 -3.17
CA GLY A 55 -0.09 9.17 -3.27
C GLY A 55 -0.73 7.90 -2.72
N LEU A 56 -1.37 7.97 -1.55
CA LEU A 56 -2.08 6.84 -0.94
C LEU A 56 -3.27 6.40 -1.79
N THR A 57 -4.05 7.35 -2.32
CA THR A 57 -5.21 7.04 -3.19
C THR A 57 -4.76 6.30 -4.45
N MET A 58 -3.68 6.76 -5.08
CA MET A 58 -3.09 6.08 -6.24
C MET A 58 -2.58 4.68 -5.89
N LEU A 59 -1.96 4.52 -4.73
CA LEU A 59 -1.45 3.24 -4.25
C LEU A 59 -2.58 2.24 -3.99
N VAL A 60 -3.66 2.69 -3.33
CA VAL A 60 -4.88 1.89 -3.09
C VAL A 60 -5.51 1.49 -4.42
N ALA A 61 -5.70 2.43 -5.35
CA ALA A 61 -6.25 2.14 -6.67
C ALA A 61 -5.42 1.10 -7.43
N TYR A 62 -4.08 1.18 -7.35
CA TYR A 62 -3.19 0.19 -7.94
C TYR A 62 -3.38 -1.20 -7.33
N PHE A 63 -3.38 -1.31 -6.00
CA PHE A 63 -3.57 -2.60 -5.32
C PHE A 63 -4.94 -3.20 -5.57
N SER A 64 -6.00 -2.39 -5.54
CA SER A 64 -7.37 -2.82 -5.87
C SER A 64 -7.45 -3.37 -7.30
N GLY A 65 -6.86 -2.67 -8.28
CA GLY A 65 -6.81 -3.12 -9.68
C GLY A 65 -5.93 -4.36 -9.92
N LYS A 66 -5.00 -4.65 -9.00
CA LYS A 66 -4.11 -5.82 -9.06
C LYS A 66 -4.47 -6.93 -8.09
N ALA A 67 -5.51 -6.76 -7.28
CA ALA A 67 -5.93 -7.72 -6.27
C ALA A 67 -6.05 -9.13 -6.85
N ARG A 68 -6.75 -9.30 -7.97
CA ARG A 68 -6.88 -10.61 -8.64
C ARG A 68 -5.54 -11.22 -9.08
N ALA A 69 -4.60 -10.43 -9.59
CA ALA A 69 -3.28 -10.90 -10.03
C ALA A 69 -2.37 -11.25 -8.83
N ILE A 70 -2.43 -10.44 -7.77
CA ILE A 70 -1.72 -10.68 -6.51
C ILE A 70 -2.23 -11.96 -5.85
N VAL A 71 -3.56 -12.16 -5.84
CA VAL A 71 -4.22 -13.38 -5.32
C VAL A 71 -3.89 -14.61 -6.17
N ALA A 72 -3.76 -14.46 -7.49
CA ALA A 72 -3.36 -15.53 -8.40
C ALA A 72 -1.85 -15.85 -8.38
N ALA A 73 -1.08 -15.33 -7.42
CA ALA A 73 0.38 -15.45 -7.31
C ALA A 73 1.17 -14.89 -8.53
N GLY A 74 0.51 -14.11 -9.39
CA GLY A 74 1.06 -13.59 -10.63
C GLY A 74 1.75 -12.24 -10.45
N ALA A 75 3.04 -12.30 -10.16
CA ALA A 75 4.02 -11.22 -10.23
C ALA A 75 3.92 -10.11 -9.15
N LEU A 76 4.67 -10.30 -8.06
CA LEU A 76 5.32 -9.16 -7.42
C LEU A 76 6.13 -8.39 -8.50
N PRO A 77 6.08 -7.06 -8.53
CA PRO A 77 6.79 -6.28 -9.55
C PRO A 77 8.30 -6.61 -9.55
N PRO A 78 8.97 -6.51 -10.72
CA PRO A 78 10.40 -6.78 -10.84
C PRO A 78 11.21 -5.95 -9.84
N GLY A 79 12.36 -6.48 -9.41
CA GLY A 79 13.18 -5.97 -8.31
C GLY A 79 13.28 -4.44 -8.26
N VAL A 80 13.07 -3.88 -7.06
CA VAL A 80 13.02 -2.44 -6.75
C VAL A 80 14.19 -1.66 -7.36
N ALA A 81 15.38 -2.27 -7.44
CA ALA A 81 16.58 -1.69 -8.04
C ALA A 81 16.38 -1.21 -9.49
N ARG A 82 15.61 -1.93 -10.32
CA ARG A 82 15.40 -1.57 -11.73
C ARG A 82 14.49 -0.34 -11.91
N VAL A 83 13.65 -0.06 -10.92
CA VAL A 83 12.69 1.07 -10.98
C VAL A 83 13.15 2.27 -10.15
N LEU A 84 14.20 2.10 -9.36
CA LEU A 84 14.77 3.11 -8.47
C LEU A 84 15.09 4.43 -9.19
N PRO A 85 15.76 4.44 -10.37
CA PRO A 85 16.10 5.69 -11.03
C PRO A 85 14.85 6.48 -11.45
N SER A 86 13.81 5.79 -11.92
CA SER A 86 12.55 6.44 -12.29
C SER A 86 11.77 6.94 -11.08
N ILE A 87 11.82 6.23 -9.95
CA ILE A 87 11.20 6.68 -8.69
C ILE A 87 11.95 7.91 -8.17
N PHE A 88 13.27 7.91 -8.26
CA PHE A 88 14.10 9.03 -7.84
C PHE A 88 13.81 10.31 -8.63
N VAL A 89 13.76 10.24 -9.97
CA VAL A 89 13.39 11.40 -10.80
C VAL A 89 12.00 11.91 -10.43
N LEU A 90 11.03 11.02 -10.25
CA LEU A 90 9.67 11.40 -9.87
C LEU A 90 9.62 12.03 -8.46
N GLN A 91 10.44 11.56 -7.52
CA GLN A 91 10.52 12.13 -6.16
C GLN A 91 11.01 13.57 -6.20
N ILE A 92 12.11 13.83 -6.92
CA ILE A 92 12.64 15.20 -7.07
C ILE A 92 11.62 16.09 -7.79
N SER A 93 10.98 15.59 -8.85
CA SER A 93 9.93 16.35 -9.53
C SER A 93 8.74 16.66 -8.62
N THR A 94 8.27 15.69 -7.83
CA THR A 94 7.18 15.91 -6.89
C THR A 94 7.56 16.94 -5.84
N LEU A 95 8.75 16.81 -5.24
CA LEU A 95 9.29 17.76 -4.28
C LEU A 95 9.32 19.18 -4.88
N CYS A 96 9.87 19.35 -6.09
CA CYS A 96 9.87 20.66 -6.73
C CYS A 96 8.46 21.23 -6.96
N ILE A 97 7.48 20.38 -7.34
CA ILE A 97 6.10 20.82 -7.59
C ILE A 97 5.42 21.23 -6.28
N MET A 98 5.61 20.43 -5.24
CA MET A 98 5.11 20.63 -3.88
C MET A 98 5.54 22.02 -3.35
N GLU A 99 6.86 22.23 -3.30
CA GLU A 99 7.46 23.50 -2.90
C GLU A 99 7.00 24.69 -3.76
N THR A 100 6.95 24.50 -5.09
CA THR A 100 6.49 25.56 -6.00
C THR A 100 5.03 25.94 -5.73
N ALA A 101 4.17 24.95 -5.46
CA ALA A 101 2.77 25.20 -5.17
C ALA A 101 2.60 25.89 -3.80
N GLU A 102 3.33 25.43 -2.79
CA GLU A 102 3.40 26.06 -1.46
C GLU A 102 3.79 27.53 -1.57
N GLN A 103 4.91 27.84 -2.22
CA GLN A 103 5.38 29.23 -2.41
C GLN A 103 4.34 30.10 -3.12
N LEU A 104 3.68 29.58 -4.17
CA LEU A 104 2.64 30.31 -4.88
C LEU A 104 1.40 30.57 -4.01
N ILE A 105 0.96 29.58 -3.23
CA ILE A 105 -0.26 29.67 -2.42
C ILE A 105 -0.04 30.52 -1.17
N ALA A 106 1.04 30.27 -0.44
CA ALA A 106 1.31 30.93 0.84
C ALA A 106 1.90 32.34 0.65
N TRP A 107 2.73 32.55 -0.37
CA TRP A 107 3.50 33.78 -0.52
C TRP A 107 3.20 34.56 -1.81
N GLY A 108 2.51 33.96 -2.80
CA GLY A 108 2.12 34.63 -4.04
C GLY A 108 3.26 34.88 -5.03
N HIS A 109 4.46 34.34 -4.80
CA HIS A 109 5.62 34.48 -5.70
C HIS A 109 6.55 33.27 -5.63
N LEU A 110 7.34 33.07 -6.69
CA LEU A 110 8.28 31.97 -6.82
C LEU A 110 9.65 32.39 -6.28
N PHE A 111 10.06 31.80 -5.17
CA PHE A 111 11.43 31.94 -4.65
C PHE A 111 12.38 30.89 -5.25
N GLY A 112 11.82 29.84 -5.84
CA GLY A 112 12.53 28.77 -6.51
C GLY A 112 12.55 27.48 -5.68
N PRO A 113 12.65 26.30 -6.33
CA PRO A 113 12.42 24.99 -5.70
C PRO A 113 13.54 24.52 -4.76
N THR A 114 14.46 25.42 -4.40
CA THR A 114 15.65 25.15 -3.60
C THR A 114 15.68 25.95 -2.31
N VAL A 115 14.68 26.79 -2.06
CA VAL A 115 14.66 27.72 -0.92
C VAL A 115 14.43 27.00 0.41
N TRP A 116 13.62 25.95 0.43
CA TRP A 116 13.48 25.03 1.57
C TRP A 116 14.73 24.26 2.00
N LEU A 117 15.83 24.28 1.22
CA LEU A 117 16.92 23.33 1.46
C LEU A 117 17.74 23.66 2.71
N GLY A 118 17.68 24.89 3.24
CA GLY A 118 18.33 25.36 4.48
C GLY A 118 19.85 25.15 4.57
N ALA A 119 20.44 24.54 3.55
CA ALA A 119 21.78 23.99 3.49
C ALA A 119 22.24 23.98 2.01
N PRO A 120 23.54 23.73 1.73
CA PRO A 120 24.02 23.62 0.36
C PRO A 120 23.18 22.63 -0.46
N LEU A 121 22.83 23.03 -1.69
CA LEU A 121 21.92 22.30 -2.58
C LEU A 121 22.21 20.80 -2.65
N GLN A 122 23.48 20.44 -2.85
CA GLN A 122 23.90 19.05 -2.99
C GLN A 122 23.65 18.23 -1.71
N PHE A 123 23.86 18.83 -0.55
CA PHE A 123 23.71 18.16 0.74
C PHE A 123 22.25 17.86 1.04
N SER A 124 21.38 18.88 0.90
CA SER A 124 19.95 18.71 1.17
C SER A 124 19.27 17.78 0.17
N LEU A 125 19.66 17.82 -1.12
CA LEU A 125 19.23 16.84 -2.11
C LEU A 125 19.70 15.41 -1.78
N THR A 126 20.91 15.26 -1.24
CA THR A 126 21.43 13.94 -0.85
C THR A 126 20.64 13.35 0.31
N ILE A 127 20.31 14.16 1.32
CA ILE A 127 19.51 13.70 2.46
C ILE A 127 18.10 13.32 2.00
N HIS A 128 17.45 14.17 1.20
CA HIS A 128 16.17 13.86 0.58
C HIS A 128 16.23 12.56 -0.22
N ALA A 129 17.26 12.37 -1.05
CA ALA A 129 17.46 11.15 -1.82
C ALA A 129 17.54 9.91 -0.93
N VAL A 130 18.30 9.99 0.16
CA VAL A 130 18.47 8.88 1.11
C VAL A 130 17.17 8.55 1.84
N LEU A 131 16.45 9.55 2.34
CA LEU A 131 15.18 9.36 3.03
C LEU A 131 14.09 8.83 2.08
N CYS A 132 13.97 9.43 0.91
CA CYS A 132 13.06 8.96 -0.14
C CYS A 132 13.34 7.51 -0.55
N LEU A 133 14.62 7.12 -0.64
CA LEU A 133 15.02 5.74 -0.89
C LEU A 133 14.64 4.82 0.27
N ALA A 134 14.89 5.24 1.51
CA ALA A 134 14.52 4.47 2.71
C ALA A 134 13.00 4.22 2.76
N VAL A 135 12.19 5.25 2.53
CA VAL A 135 10.72 5.15 2.46
C VAL A 135 10.29 4.23 1.32
N THR A 136 10.90 4.37 0.14
CA THR A 136 10.63 3.48 -1.02
C THR A 136 10.89 2.01 -0.68
N VAL A 137 12.01 1.73 -0.02
CA VAL A 137 12.36 0.37 0.42
C VAL A 137 11.38 -0.14 1.48
N ALA A 138 10.98 0.71 2.43
CA ALA A 138 9.99 0.37 3.45
C ALA A 138 8.64 0.02 2.83
N ILE A 139 8.10 0.87 1.93
CA ILE A 139 6.85 0.61 1.21
C ILE A 139 6.94 -0.69 0.41
N ALA A 140 8.05 -0.92 -0.28
CA ALA A 140 8.25 -2.15 -1.05
C ALA A 140 8.30 -3.40 -0.17
N ARG A 141 8.95 -3.34 1.00
CA ARG A 141 8.97 -4.42 1.99
C ARG A 141 7.58 -4.68 2.55
N SER A 142 6.88 -3.64 3.01
CA SER A 142 5.52 -3.74 3.54
C SER A 142 4.55 -4.31 2.52
N GLY A 143 4.63 -3.89 1.25
CA GLY A 143 3.81 -4.44 0.17
C GLY A 143 4.05 -5.94 -0.06
N ARG A 144 5.29 -6.42 0.03
CA ARG A 144 5.60 -7.86 -0.05
C ARG A 144 5.02 -8.63 1.13
N THR A 145 5.17 -8.11 2.35
CA THR A 145 4.65 -8.73 3.57
C THR A 145 3.13 -8.81 3.52
N LEU A 146 2.44 -7.73 3.14
CA LEU A 146 0.99 -7.70 2.99
C LEU A 146 0.50 -8.70 1.94
N ALA A 147 1.15 -8.74 0.77
CA ALA A 147 0.80 -9.70 -0.27
C ALA A 147 0.98 -11.16 0.20
N ALA A 148 2.08 -11.46 0.88
CA ALA A 148 2.35 -12.79 1.44
C ALA A 148 1.31 -13.19 2.50
N THR A 149 0.96 -12.27 3.40
CA THR A 149 -0.06 -12.49 4.44
C THR A 149 -1.44 -12.69 3.81
N ALA A 150 -1.84 -11.86 2.85
CA ALA A 150 -3.12 -12.00 2.15
C ALA A 150 -3.22 -13.36 1.44
N LEU A 151 -2.16 -13.80 0.76
CA LEU A 151 -2.11 -15.12 0.14
C LEU A 151 -2.23 -16.26 1.15
N ARG A 152 -1.57 -16.15 2.31
CA ARG A 152 -1.70 -17.15 3.40
C ARG A 152 -3.14 -17.23 3.91
N VAL A 153 -3.78 -16.08 4.15
CA VAL A 153 -5.18 -16.03 4.60
C VAL A 153 -6.12 -16.64 3.57
N ILE A 154 -5.95 -16.31 2.28
CA ILE A 154 -6.77 -16.88 1.20
C ILE A 154 -6.61 -18.40 1.11
N ARG A 155 -5.37 -18.90 1.18
CA ARG A 155 -5.09 -20.34 1.19
C ARG A 155 -5.71 -21.03 2.40
N LEU A 156 -5.66 -20.39 3.57
CA LEU A 156 -6.30 -20.90 4.78
C LEU A 156 -7.82 -21.00 4.61
N ILE A 157 -8.47 -19.94 4.14
CA ILE A 157 -9.92 -19.93 3.87
C ILE A 157 -10.29 -21.03 2.86
N ALA A 158 -9.55 -21.15 1.76
CA ALA A 158 -9.79 -22.18 0.75
C ALA A 158 -9.60 -23.61 1.33
N ALA A 159 -8.60 -23.81 2.19
CA ALA A 159 -8.37 -25.09 2.86
C ALA A 159 -9.51 -25.43 3.83
N ILE A 160 -9.99 -24.45 4.61
CA ILE A 160 -11.14 -24.61 5.51
C ILE A 160 -12.39 -24.96 4.70
N ALA A 161 -12.69 -24.22 3.62
CA ALA A 161 -13.83 -24.47 2.75
C ALA A 161 -13.77 -25.86 2.10
N THR A 162 -12.59 -26.27 1.63
CA THR A 162 -12.39 -27.61 1.04
C THR A 162 -12.58 -28.71 2.08
N ARG A 163 -12.08 -28.52 3.31
CA ARG A 163 -12.26 -29.47 4.41
C ARG A 163 -13.72 -29.57 4.81
N ALA A 164 -14.43 -28.45 4.93
CA ALA A 164 -15.86 -28.42 5.21
C ALA A 164 -16.66 -29.15 4.12
N ALA A 165 -16.37 -28.90 2.84
CA ALA A 165 -17.02 -29.57 1.72
C ALA A 165 -16.79 -31.09 1.69
N ARG A 166 -15.62 -31.56 2.14
CA ARG A 166 -15.31 -33.00 2.25
C ARG A 166 -15.91 -33.65 3.49
N ALA A 167 -16.12 -32.90 4.56
CA ALA A 167 -16.70 -33.39 5.81
C ALA A 167 -18.23 -33.55 5.72
N LEU A 168 -18.87 -32.87 4.78
CA LEU A 168 -20.30 -33.08 4.49
C LEU A 168 -20.51 -34.48 3.90
N PRO A 169 -21.33 -35.35 4.53
CA PRO A 169 -21.63 -36.66 3.97
C PRO A 169 -22.25 -36.50 2.58
N ARG A 170 -21.68 -37.20 1.59
CA ARG A 170 -22.26 -37.27 0.24
C ARG A 170 -23.55 -38.07 0.33
N VAL A 171 -24.69 -37.39 0.32
CA VAL A 171 -25.99 -38.04 0.15
C VAL A 171 -25.99 -38.69 -1.24
N PRO A 172 -26.14 -40.02 -1.36
CA PRO A 172 -26.20 -40.69 -2.65
C PRO A 172 -27.40 -40.14 -3.42
N ARG A 173 -27.18 -39.56 -4.61
CA ARG A 173 -28.30 -39.25 -5.51
C ARG A 173 -28.82 -40.55 -6.10
N GLY A 174 -29.73 -41.20 -5.39
CA GLY A 174 -30.51 -42.32 -5.92
C GLY A 174 -31.42 -41.87 -7.08
N PRO A 175 -31.62 -42.69 -8.11
CA PRO A 175 -32.56 -42.41 -9.18
C PRO A 175 -33.97 -42.66 -8.65
N GLY A 176 -34.64 -41.61 -8.17
CA GLY A 176 -36.04 -41.69 -7.77
C GLY A 176 -36.37 -40.77 -6.61
N GLY A 177 -37.39 -39.94 -6.79
CA GLY A 177 -37.78 -38.89 -5.87
C GLY A 177 -38.03 -39.39 -4.44
N ALA A 178 -37.12 -39.07 -3.52
CA ALA A 178 -37.32 -39.23 -2.09
C ALA A 178 -36.57 -38.16 -1.28
N GLY A 179 -36.51 -36.91 -1.78
CA GLY A 179 -35.75 -35.81 -1.18
C GLY A 179 -36.13 -35.45 0.27
N PHE A 180 -37.25 -35.97 0.79
CA PHE A 180 -37.71 -35.70 2.16
C PHE A 180 -37.30 -36.78 3.18
N LYS A 181 -37.11 -38.05 2.76
CA LYS A 181 -36.68 -39.13 3.68
C LYS A 181 -35.19 -39.04 4.01
N GLU A 182 -34.37 -38.61 3.06
CA GLU A 182 -32.92 -38.44 3.28
C GLU A 182 -32.60 -37.28 4.23
N LEU A 183 -33.40 -36.20 4.21
CA LEU A 183 -33.24 -35.07 5.15
C LEU A 183 -33.47 -35.50 6.60
N TRP A 184 -34.44 -36.39 6.84
CA TRP A 184 -34.72 -36.95 8.18
C TRP A 184 -33.60 -37.84 8.71
N VAL A 185 -32.94 -38.62 7.86
CA VAL A 185 -31.79 -39.45 8.24
C VAL A 185 -30.59 -38.58 8.63
N VAL A 186 -30.32 -37.51 7.87
CA VAL A 186 -29.24 -36.57 8.19
C VAL A 186 -29.54 -35.78 9.47
N LEU A 187 -30.77 -35.31 9.66
CA LEU A 187 -31.18 -34.62 10.89
C LEU A 187 -31.16 -35.54 12.12
N GLY A 188 -31.53 -36.81 11.96
CA GLY A 188 -31.43 -37.82 13.04
C GLY A 188 -29.98 -38.04 13.49
N ALA A 189 -29.05 -38.17 12.54
CA ALA A 189 -27.63 -38.36 12.85
C ALA A 189 -26.97 -37.13 13.51
N VAL A 190 -27.47 -35.93 13.25
CA VAL A 190 -27.02 -34.69 13.92
C VAL A 190 -27.59 -34.58 15.34
N ARG A 191 -28.82 -35.08 15.55
CA ARG A 191 -29.48 -35.05 16.87
C ARG A 191 -28.79 -35.93 17.91
N GLU A 192 -28.13 -37.02 17.50
CA GLU A 192 -27.33 -37.88 18.39
C GLU A 192 -25.99 -37.27 18.82
N ARG A 193 -25.55 -36.14 18.22
CA ARG A 193 -24.29 -35.47 18.56
C ARG A 193 -24.46 -34.10 19.20
N ALA A 194 -25.69 -33.63 19.42
CA ALA A 194 -25.92 -32.42 20.19
C ALA A 194 -25.71 -32.72 21.69
N PRO A 195 -24.84 -31.97 22.40
CA PRO A 195 -24.67 -32.15 23.84
C PRO A 195 -26.01 -31.91 24.56
N PRO A 196 -26.32 -32.68 25.63
CA PRO A 196 -27.57 -32.56 26.36
C PRO A 196 -27.54 -31.27 27.19
N VAL A 197 -27.92 -30.15 26.60
CA VAL A 197 -28.01 -28.87 27.31
C VAL A 197 -29.33 -28.21 26.93
N LEU A 198 -30.20 -28.10 27.95
CA LEU A 198 -31.41 -27.28 28.07
C LEU A 198 -32.71 -27.89 27.53
N VAL A 199 -33.24 -28.86 28.27
CA VAL A 199 -34.69 -28.92 28.56
C VAL A 199 -34.84 -28.99 30.08
N SER A 200 -35.10 -27.84 30.69
CA SER A 200 -35.66 -27.67 32.02
C SER A 200 -36.69 -26.55 31.94
#